data_AF-A0A172ZFP4-F1
#
_entry.id   AF-A0A172ZFP4-F1
#
_cell.length_a   1.000
_cell.length_b   1.000
_cell.length_c   1.000
_cell.angle_alpha   90.00
_cell.angle_beta   90.00
_cell.angle_gamma   90.00
#
_symmetry.space_group_name_H-M   'P 1'
#
loop_
_entity.id
_entity.type
_entity.pdbx_description
1 polymer ?
#
loop_
_entity_poly.entity_id
_entity_poly.type
_entity_poly.pdbx_seq_one_letter_code
_entity_poly.pdbx_strand_id
1 'polypeptide(L)'
;MDNSSFGSYLKQIREQKNWSINQLADLAGISTSQISRIENGKRGVPKPQTIEKIARALNVPYAEMMDRAGYLRPEENQQTPEWANSRDKRDFKKMLEEDGELMFDGVPLDDEDKQRIKDVLTGLFWEAKQMNKRNPVAPDDRRNRS
;
A
#
# COMPACT_ATOMS: atom_id res chain seq x y z
N MET A 1 -27.77 3.15 -7.76
CA MET A 1 -26.54 2.93 -8.54
C MET A 1 -25.43 2.75 -7.53
N ASP A 2 -24.92 1.52 -7.39
CA ASP A 2 -23.84 1.23 -6.46
C ASP A 2 -22.55 1.89 -6.96
N ASN A 3 -22.23 3.05 -6.37
CA ASN A 3 -21.11 3.90 -6.78
C ASN A 3 -19.80 3.54 -6.06
N SER A 4 -19.76 2.39 -5.39
CA SER A 4 -18.69 1.99 -4.45
C SER A 4 -17.72 0.95 -5.00
N SER A 5 -17.66 0.75 -6.33
CA SER A 5 -16.71 -0.17 -6.96
C SER A 5 -15.43 0.55 -7.39
N PHE A 6 -14.28 -0.14 -7.34
CA PHE A 6 -13.00 0.35 -7.86
C PHE A 6 -13.11 0.89 -9.30
N GLY A 7 -13.92 0.25 -10.15
CA GLY A 7 -14.15 0.68 -11.53
C GLY A 7 -14.78 2.07 -11.64
N SER A 8 -15.75 2.38 -10.79
CA SER A 8 -16.40 3.70 -10.75
C SER A 8 -15.41 4.79 -10.34
N TYR A 9 -14.58 4.52 -9.33
CA TYR A 9 -13.52 5.44 -8.90
C TYR A 9 -12.46 5.66 -9.97
N LEU A 10 -12.02 4.58 -10.65
CA LEU A 10 -11.08 4.67 -11.77
C LEU A 10 -11.63 5.57 -12.89
N LYS A 11 -12.89 5.35 -13.27
CA LYS A 11 -13.58 6.15 -14.28
C LYS A 11 -13.63 7.62 -13.88
N GLN A 12 -13.95 7.91 -12.61
CA GLN A 12 -14.03 9.26 -12.09
C GLN A 12 -12.68 10.00 -12.23
N ILE A 13 -11.56 9.41 -11.80
CA ILE A 13 -10.25 10.08 -11.91
C ILE A 13 -9.86 10.30 -13.37
N ARG A 14 -10.10 9.31 -14.23
CA ARG A 14 -9.83 9.43 -15.66
C ARG A 14 -10.59 10.62 -16.27
N GLU A 15 -11.86 10.76 -15.93
CA GLU A 15 -12.72 11.85 -16.42
C GLU A 15 -12.33 13.21 -15.82
N GLN A 16 -11.91 13.26 -14.55
CA GLN A 16 -11.35 14.48 -13.94
C GLN A 16 -10.08 14.98 -14.64
N LYS A 17 -9.30 14.06 -15.23
CA LYS A 17 -8.13 14.40 -16.07
C LYS A 17 -8.48 14.65 -17.53
N ASN A 18 -9.77 14.58 -17.89
CA ASN A 18 -10.26 14.73 -19.25
C ASN A 18 -9.62 13.72 -20.24
N TRP A 19 -9.32 12.51 -19.76
CA TRP A 19 -8.71 11.46 -20.56
C TRP A 19 -9.76 10.49 -21.11
N SER A 20 -9.57 10.06 -22.34
CA SER A 20 -10.26 8.91 -22.92
C SER A 20 -9.72 7.60 -22.36
N ILE A 21 -10.49 6.51 -22.53
CA ILE A 21 -10.04 5.16 -22.15
C ILE A 21 -8.74 4.78 -22.89
N ASN A 22 -8.61 5.17 -24.16
CA ASN A 22 -7.40 4.93 -24.95
C ASN A 22 -6.18 5.65 -24.36
N GLN A 23 -6.32 6.92 -23.98
CA GLN A 23 -5.22 7.68 -23.37
C GLN A 23 -4.75 7.05 -22.06
N LEU A 24 -5.67 6.61 -21.20
CA LEU A 24 -5.29 5.90 -19.97
C LEU A 24 -4.62 4.55 -20.27
N ALA A 25 -5.15 3.80 -21.24
CA ALA A 25 -4.59 2.52 -21.67
C ALA A 25 -3.13 2.67 -22.16
N ASP A 26 -2.88 3.68 -23.00
CA ASP A 26 -1.55 3.97 -23.54
C ASP A 26 -0.58 4.38 -22.42
N LEU A 27 -0.99 5.30 -21.54
CA LEU A 27 -0.16 5.76 -20.42
C LEU A 27 0.14 4.64 -19.40
N ALA A 28 -0.81 3.73 -19.18
CA ALA A 28 -0.64 2.63 -18.24
C ALA A 28 0.04 1.38 -18.87
N GLY A 29 0.21 1.33 -20.20
CA GLY A 29 0.69 0.14 -20.90
C GLY A 29 -0.25 -1.06 -20.68
N ILE A 30 -1.56 -0.82 -20.76
CA ILE A 30 -2.63 -1.81 -20.58
C ILE A 30 -3.57 -1.72 -21.79
N SER A 31 -4.19 -2.82 -22.22
CA SER A 31 -5.13 -2.75 -23.34
C SER A 31 -6.39 -1.93 -23.02
N THR A 32 -6.91 -1.18 -23.99
CA THR A 32 -8.17 -0.43 -23.88
C THR A 32 -9.33 -1.31 -23.41
N SER A 33 -9.41 -2.55 -23.92
CA SER A 33 -10.42 -3.53 -23.52
C SER A 33 -10.32 -3.88 -22.03
N GLN A 34 -9.11 -3.95 -21.48
CA GLN A 34 -8.93 -4.20 -20.05
C GLN A 34 -9.37 -3.02 -19.20
N ILE A 35 -8.97 -1.78 -19.54
CA ILE A 35 -9.43 -0.58 -18.81
C ILE A 35 -10.96 -0.48 -18.87
N SER A 36 -11.56 -0.64 -20.05
CA SER A 36 -13.02 -0.61 -20.22
C SER A 36 -13.73 -1.68 -19.35
N ARG A 37 -13.22 -2.91 -19.30
CA ARG A 37 -13.80 -3.96 -18.45
C ARG A 37 -13.70 -3.65 -16.96
N ILE A 38 -12.61 -3.01 -16.52
CA ILE A 38 -12.40 -2.59 -15.13
C ILE A 38 -13.40 -1.48 -14.77
N GLU A 39 -13.48 -0.42 -15.58
CA GLU A 39 -14.38 0.71 -15.32
C GLU A 39 -15.86 0.33 -15.30
N ASN A 40 -16.24 -0.67 -16.11
CA ASN A 40 -17.62 -1.17 -16.16
C ASN A 40 -17.91 -2.29 -15.15
N GLY A 41 -16.98 -2.64 -14.25
CA GLY A 41 -17.18 -3.71 -13.27
C GLY A 41 -17.35 -5.11 -13.87
N LYS A 42 -17.08 -5.28 -15.18
CA LYS A 42 -17.15 -6.57 -15.89
C LYS A 42 -15.97 -7.49 -15.57
N ARG A 43 -15.01 -6.98 -14.81
CA ARG A 43 -13.88 -7.72 -14.25
C ARG A 43 -13.87 -7.42 -12.75
N GLY A 44 -13.65 -8.45 -11.93
CA GLY A 44 -13.39 -8.27 -10.51
C GLY A 44 -12.15 -7.41 -10.26
N VAL A 45 -11.76 -7.30 -8.99
CA VAL A 45 -10.62 -6.47 -8.56
C VAL A 45 -9.36 -6.78 -9.39
N PRO A 46 -8.71 -5.79 -10.03
CA PRO A 46 -7.51 -6.04 -10.83
C PRO A 46 -6.34 -6.49 -9.97
N LYS A 47 -5.42 -7.26 -10.55
CA LYS A 47 -4.20 -7.69 -9.84
C LYS A 47 -3.37 -6.48 -9.39
N PRO A 48 -2.62 -6.58 -8.27
CA PRO A 48 -1.76 -5.50 -7.75
C PRO A 48 -0.85 -4.84 -8.80
N GLN A 49 -0.20 -5.63 -9.65
CA GLN A 49 0.63 -5.14 -10.76
C GLN A 49 -0.14 -4.27 -11.78
N THR A 50 -1.41 -4.59 -12.03
CA THR A 50 -2.27 -3.78 -12.91
C THR A 50 -2.65 -2.47 -12.23
N ILE A 51 -2.97 -2.52 -10.93
CA ILE A 51 -3.29 -1.35 -10.12
C ILE A 51 -2.09 -0.40 -10.09
N GLU A 52 -0.88 -0.93 -9.91
CA GLU A 52 0.35 -0.15 -9.89
C GLU A 52 0.58 0.63 -11.20
N LYS A 53 0.41 -0.04 -12.35
CA LYS A 53 0.49 0.60 -13.67
C LYS A 53 -0.53 1.73 -13.83
N ILE A 54 -1.77 1.50 -13.41
CA ILE A 54 -2.84 2.50 -13.49
C ILE A 54 -2.54 3.67 -12.53
N ALA A 55 -2.09 3.39 -11.31
CA ALA A 55 -1.73 4.37 -10.29
C ALA A 55 -0.62 5.31 -10.81
N ARG A 56 0.44 4.73 -11.40
CA ARG A 56 1.52 5.49 -12.04
C ARG A 56 1.00 6.37 -13.18
N ALA A 57 0.17 5.82 -14.07
CA ALA A 57 -0.40 6.57 -15.19
C ALA A 57 -1.28 7.75 -14.73
N LEU A 58 -2.09 7.56 -13.69
CA LEU A 58 -2.95 8.60 -13.13
C LEU A 58 -2.22 9.54 -12.17
N ASN A 59 -0.96 9.27 -11.83
CA ASN A 59 -0.22 9.96 -10.76
C ASN A 59 -1.01 9.98 -9.44
N VAL A 60 -1.58 8.83 -9.07
CA VAL A 60 -2.29 8.60 -7.81
C VAL A 60 -1.44 7.66 -6.95
N PRO A 61 -1.34 7.87 -5.62
CA PRO A 61 -0.61 6.96 -4.76
C PRO A 61 -1.09 5.51 -4.90
N TYR A 62 -0.15 4.59 -5.06
CA TYR A 62 -0.48 3.17 -5.21
C TYR A 62 -1.31 2.63 -4.04
N ALA A 63 -0.99 3.05 -2.81
CA ALA A 63 -1.74 2.68 -1.62
C ALA A 63 -3.21 3.12 -1.67
N GLU A 64 -3.51 4.31 -2.19
CA GLU A 64 -4.90 4.78 -2.35
C GLU A 64 -5.67 3.90 -3.33
N MET A 65 -5.05 3.55 -4.47
CA MET A 65 -5.66 2.67 -5.45
C MET A 65 -5.89 1.25 -4.91
N MET A 66 -4.98 0.76 -4.05
CA MET A 66 -5.11 -0.54 -3.37
C MET A 66 -6.24 -0.54 -2.33
N ASP A 67 -6.38 0.52 -1.54
CA ASP A 67 -7.49 0.69 -0.61
C ASP A 67 -8.85 0.71 -1.34
N ARG A 68 -8.94 1.49 -2.42
CA ARG A 68 -10.13 1.57 -3.28
C ARG A 68 -10.46 0.25 -3.96
N ALA A 69 -9.45 -0.57 -4.22
CA ALA A 69 -9.58 -1.93 -4.73
C ALA A 69 -10.01 -2.95 -3.66
N GLY A 70 -10.03 -2.56 -2.38
CA GLY A 70 -10.40 -3.41 -1.25
C GLY A 70 -9.25 -4.24 -0.68
N TYR A 71 -8.00 -4.00 -1.09
CA TYR A 71 -6.84 -4.74 -0.60
C TYR A 71 -6.34 -4.30 0.78
N LEU A 72 -6.65 -3.06 1.19
CA LEU A 72 -6.18 -2.49 2.47
C LEU A 72 -7.29 -2.40 3.52
N ARG A 73 -8.50 -2.84 3.19
CA ARG A 73 -9.55 -2.99 4.20
C ARG A 73 -9.19 -4.21 5.02
N PRO A 74 -9.01 -4.08 6.36
CA PRO A 74 -8.96 -5.25 7.20
C PRO A 74 -10.27 -6.00 6.96
N GLU A 75 -10.18 -7.25 6.49
CA GLU A 75 -11.37 -8.08 6.42
C GLU A 75 -11.99 -8.10 7.81
N GLU A 76 -13.22 -7.59 7.97
CA GLU A 76 -13.98 -7.67 9.23
C GLU A 76 -14.27 -9.13 9.65
N ASN A 77 -13.74 -10.13 8.93
CA ASN A 77 -14.02 -11.53 9.17
C ASN A 77 -12.82 -12.48 8.95
N GLN A 78 -11.59 -11.98 9.13
CA GLN A 78 -10.50 -12.87 9.49
C GLN A 78 -10.46 -12.90 11.01
N GLN A 79 -10.81 -14.05 11.59
CA GLN A 79 -10.51 -14.36 12.98
C GLN A 79 -9.07 -13.94 13.22
N THR A 80 -8.89 -12.84 13.95
CA THR A 80 -7.59 -12.45 14.48
C THR A 80 -7.08 -13.70 15.19
N PRO A 81 -5.93 -14.26 14.77
CA PRO A 81 -5.32 -15.34 15.52
C PRO A 81 -5.25 -14.92 16.99
N GLU A 82 -5.46 -15.81 17.96
CA GLU A 82 -5.54 -15.42 19.38
C GLU A 82 -4.34 -14.58 19.86
N TRP A 83 -3.19 -14.67 19.18
CA TRP A 83 -1.99 -13.88 19.45
C TRP A 83 -2.09 -12.40 19.03
N ALA A 84 -3.06 -12.00 18.23
CA ALA A 84 -3.18 -10.68 17.61
C ALA A 84 -4.32 -9.82 18.20
N ASN A 85 -4.59 -9.92 19.51
CA ASN A 85 -5.51 -9.00 20.16
C ASN A 85 -4.84 -7.68 20.57
N SER A 86 -5.56 -6.57 20.34
CA SER A 86 -5.14 -5.15 20.36
C SER A 86 -4.63 -4.57 21.69
N ARG A 87 -3.94 -5.34 22.53
CA ARG A 87 -3.25 -4.84 23.72
C ARG A 87 -1.73 -4.90 23.66
N ASP A 88 -1.19 -5.32 22.54
CA ASP A 88 0.24 -5.47 22.38
C ASP A 88 0.75 -4.58 21.25
N LYS A 89 1.10 -3.33 21.59
CA LYS A 89 2.19 -2.60 20.92
C LYS A 89 3.52 -3.32 21.21
N ARG A 90 3.58 -4.63 20.97
CA ARG A 90 4.76 -5.43 21.20
C ARG A 90 5.70 -5.15 20.04
N ASP A 91 6.87 -4.68 20.44
CA ASP A 91 8.09 -4.60 19.66
C ASP A 91 8.16 -5.79 18.68
N PHE A 92 8.04 -5.54 17.38
CA PHE A 92 8.07 -6.55 16.33
C PHE A 92 9.33 -7.42 16.42
N LYS A 93 10.39 -6.87 17.03
CA LYS A 93 11.61 -7.59 17.40
C LYS A 93 11.34 -8.75 18.36
N LYS A 94 10.51 -8.56 19.39
CA LYS A 94 10.15 -9.62 20.35
C LYS A 94 9.37 -10.74 19.68
N MET A 95 8.52 -10.41 18.71
CA MET A 95 7.78 -11.40 17.93
C MET A 95 8.71 -12.29 17.09
N LEU A 96 9.79 -11.73 16.53
CA LEU A 96 10.81 -12.51 15.81
C LEU A 96 11.74 -13.31 16.73
N GLU A 97 11.80 -12.94 18.01
CA GLU A 97 12.63 -13.59 19.04
C GLU A 97 11.87 -14.63 19.87
N GLU A 98 10.54 -14.68 19.78
CA GLU A 98 9.73 -15.71 20.45
C GLU A 98 9.83 -17.05 19.70
N ASP A 99 9.92 -18.15 20.45
CA ASP A 99 10.04 -19.54 19.94
C ASP A 99 8.76 -20.07 19.25
N GLY A 100 7.91 -19.17 18.74
CA GLY A 100 6.69 -19.52 18.02
C GLY A 100 6.95 -19.90 16.56
N GLU A 101 6.11 -20.78 16.03
CA GLU A 101 6.01 -20.98 14.58
C GLU A 101 5.47 -19.71 13.93
N LEU A 102 6.29 -19.08 13.09
CA LEU A 102 5.89 -17.94 12.28
C LEU A 102 5.71 -18.40 10.85
N MET A 103 4.64 -17.92 10.21
CA MET A 103 4.37 -18.19 8.80
C MET A 103 4.37 -16.88 8.01
N PHE A 104 4.92 -16.93 6.81
CA PHE A 104 4.86 -15.84 5.84
C PHE A 104 4.28 -16.37 4.54
N ASP A 105 3.13 -15.83 4.12
CA ASP A 105 2.38 -16.29 2.94
C ASP A 105 2.06 -17.81 2.96
N GLY A 106 1.81 -18.34 4.17
CA GLY A 106 1.54 -19.78 4.39
C GLY A 106 2.77 -20.68 4.39
N VAL A 107 3.98 -20.11 4.25
CA VAL A 107 5.26 -20.83 4.35
C VAL A 107 5.84 -20.64 5.75
N PRO A 108 6.23 -21.71 6.47
CA PRO A 108 6.88 -21.57 7.76
C PRO A 108 8.23 -20.88 7.61
N LEU A 109 8.50 -19.91 8.48
CA LEU A 109 9.79 -19.23 8.59
C LEU A 109 10.68 -20.03 9.53
N ASP A 110 11.87 -20.39 9.05
CA ASP A 110 12.91 -20.94 9.90
C ASP A 110 13.65 -19.83 10.67
N ASP A 111 14.54 -20.23 11.57
CA ASP A 111 15.28 -19.30 12.41
C ASP A 111 16.24 -18.40 11.61
N GLU A 112 16.71 -18.88 10.44
CA GLU A 112 17.57 -18.10 9.56
C GLU A 112 16.78 -16.95 8.91
N ASP A 113 15.58 -17.24 8.41
CA ASP A 113 14.68 -16.26 7.82
C ASP A 113 14.19 -15.24 8.84
N LYS A 114 13.86 -15.68 10.07
CA LYS A 114 13.53 -14.78 11.19
C LYS A 114 14.68 -13.80 11.47
N GLN A 115 15.92 -14.29 11.48
CA GLN A 115 17.10 -13.47 11.71
C GLN A 115 17.34 -12.47 10.55
N ARG A 116 17.18 -12.90 9.29
CA ARG A 116 17.29 -12.00 8.12
C ARG A 116 16.28 -10.87 8.17
N ILE A 117 15.02 -11.16 8.51
CA ILE A 117 13.96 -10.15 8.65
C ILE A 117 14.32 -9.15 9.76
N LYS A 118 14.81 -9.64 10.90
CA LYS A 118 15.26 -8.83 12.02
C LYS A 118 16.41 -7.89 11.63
N ASP A 119 17.37 -8.37 10.86
CA ASP A 119 18.52 -7.58 10.41
C ASP A 119 18.10 -6.46 9.45
N VAL A 120 17.21 -6.76 8.50
CA VAL A 120 16.65 -5.76 7.57
C VAL A 120 15.89 -4.68 8.34
N LEU A 121 15.00 -5.07 9.26
CA LEU A 121 14.24 -4.12 10.07
C LEU A 121 15.12 -3.25 10.96
N THR A 122 16.15 -3.86 11.55
CA THR A 122 17.14 -3.15 12.35
C THR A 122 17.87 -2.11 11.49
N GLY A 123 18.35 -2.51 10.29
CA GLY A 123 18.98 -1.61 9.33
C GLY A 123 18.10 -0.40 8.98
N LEU A 124 16.84 -0.65 8.57
CA LEU A 124 15.88 0.40 8.25
C LEU A 124 15.65 1.38 9.42
N PHE A 125 15.61 0.87 10.65
CA PHE A 125 15.45 1.71 11.84
C PHE A 125 16.66 2.61 12.08
N TRP A 126 17.88 2.10 11.90
CA TRP A 126 19.10 2.90 12.02
C TRP A 126 19.22 3.93 10.90
N GLU A 127 18.80 3.61 9.68
CA GLU A 127 18.71 4.57 8.57
C GLU A 127 17.76 5.72 8.91
N ALA A 128 16.55 5.40 9.39
CA ALA A 128 15.58 6.41 9.82
C ALA A 128 16.10 7.28 10.98
N LYS A 129 16.85 6.67 11.93
CA LYS A 129 17.46 7.39 13.06
C LYS A 129 18.64 8.27 12.64
N GLN A 130 19.40 7.88 11.62
CA GLN A 130 20.49 8.68 11.03
C GLN A 130 19.95 9.87 10.23
N MET A 131 18.81 9.72 9.54
CA MET A 131 18.15 10.81 8.81
C MET A 131 17.72 11.95 9.75
N ASN A 132 17.20 11.64 10.94
CA ASN A 132 16.84 12.65 11.94
C ASN A 132 18.05 13.39 12.57
N LYS A 133 19.26 12.84 12.48
CA LYS A 133 20.49 13.52 12.93
C LYS A 133 21.12 14.41 11.85
N ARG A 134 20.80 14.19 10.56
CA ARG A 134 21.39 14.93 9.44
C ARG A 134 20.59 16.16 8.99
N ASN A 135 19.35 16.35 9.46
CA ASN A 135 18.58 17.54 9.10
C ASN A 135 17.72 18.05 10.28
N PRO A 136 18.30 18.81 11.23
CA PRO A 136 17.50 19.64 12.11
C PRO A 136 16.90 20.77 11.27
N VAL A 137 15.61 20.66 10.92
CA VAL A 137 14.86 21.76 10.33
C VAL A 137 14.93 22.94 11.31
N ALA A 138 15.67 23.98 10.97
CA ALA A 138 15.73 25.20 11.76
C ALA A 138 14.35 25.88 11.77
N PRO A 139 13.87 26.39 12.91
CA PRO A 139 12.58 27.09 12.95
C PRO A 139 12.62 28.35 12.08
N ASP A 140 11.61 28.48 11.21
CA ASP A 140 11.32 29.62 10.35
C ASP A 140 11.12 30.90 11.18
N ASP A 141 12.14 31.77 11.23
CA ASP A 141 12.04 33.09 11.85
C ASP A 141 11.52 34.11 10.84
N ARG A 142 10.21 34.03 10.54
CA ARG A 142 9.47 35.16 9.98
C ARG A 142 8.83 35.95 11.10
N ARG A 143 9.63 36.69 11.85
CA ARG A 143 9.16 37.82 12.65
C ARG A 143 9.50 39.14 11.96
N ASN A 144 8.47 39.64 11.29
CA ASN A 144 7.97 41.00 11.41
C ASN A 144 9.02 42.14 11.46
N ARG A 145 9.17 42.87 10.35
CA ARG A 145 9.53 44.29 10.39
C ARG A 145 8.70 45.07 9.39
N SER A 146 7.76 45.84 9.95
CA SER A 146 7.38 47.17 9.45
C SER A 146 8.58 48.11 9.43
#